data_AF-A0AAD5MYK0-F1
#
_entry.id   AF-A0AAD5MYK0-F1
#
_cell.length_a   1.000
_cell.length_b   1.000
_cell.length_c   1.000
_cell.angle_alpha   90.00
_cell.angle_beta   90.00
_cell.angle_gamma   90.00
#
_symmetry.space_group_name_H-M   'P 1'
#
loop_
_entity.id
_entity.type
_entity.pdbx_description
1 polymer ?
#
loop_
_entity_poly.entity_id
_entity_poly.type
_entity_poly.pdbx_seq_one_letter_code
_entity_poly.pdbx_strand_id
1 'polypeptide(L)' 'MPSFSLTLLYVHKENIAVSVIMAVIGLFGLFSNGAAILAVRYNPALRSPFGLLCFSLSIANIGCLLVFVSWSALMTLL' A
#
# COMPACT_ATOMS: atom_id res chain seq x y z
N MET A 1 13.49 8.48 -37.05
CA MET A 1 13.02 8.76 -35.68
C MET A 1 12.11 7.64 -35.10
N PRO A 2 12.49 6.34 -35.15
CA PRO A 2 11.71 5.26 -34.51
C PRO A 2 12.03 5.07 -33.02
N SER A 3 13.18 5.57 -32.56
CA SER A 3 13.66 5.36 -31.18
C SER A 3 12.78 6.05 -30.13
N PHE A 4 12.20 7.21 -30.45
CA PHE A 4 11.38 7.98 -29.52
C PHE A 4 10.05 7.29 -29.20
N SER A 5 9.36 6.74 -30.21
CA SER A 5 8.10 5.99 -30.00
C SER A 5 8.30 4.69 -29.23
N LEU A 6 9.45 4.03 -29.41
CA LEU A 6 9.78 2.80 -28.67
C LEU A 6 10.09 3.10 -27.20
N THR A 7 10.82 4.19 -26.91
CA THR A 7 11.04 4.67 -25.54
C THR A 7 9.72 5.02 -24.85
N LEU A 8 8.78 5.67 -25.55
CA LEU A 8 7.49 6.05 -24.96
C LEU A 8 6.63 4.82 -24.60
N LEU A 9 6.61 3.82 -25.49
CA LEU A 9 5.92 2.55 -25.24
C LEU A 9 6.53 1.81 -24.04
N TYR A 10 7.87 1.80 -23.97
CA TYR A 10 8.60 1.17 -22.87
C TYR A 10 8.27 1.84 -21.52
N VAL A 11 8.35 3.17 -21.46
CA VAL A 11 7.99 3.96 -20.27
C VAL A 11 6.52 3.73 -19.87
N HIS A 12 5.60 3.68 -20.83
CA HIS A 12 4.19 3.41 -20.55
C HIS A 12 3.98 2.03 -19.93
N LYS A 13 4.68 1.01 -20.45
CA LYS A 13 4.61 -0.36 -19.92
C LYS A 13 5.20 -0.46 -18.50
N GLU A 14 6.30 0.23 -18.24
CA GLU A 14 6.90 0.31 -16.90
C GLU A 14 5.98 1.03 -15.91
N ASN A 15 5.37 2.16 -16.30
CA ASN A 15 4.43 2.88 -15.45
C ASN A 15 3.22 2.03 -15.05
N ILE A 16 2.66 1.27 -16.00
CA ILE A 16 1.57 0.33 -15.71
C ILE A 16 2.04 -0.76 -14.73
N ALA A 17 3.22 -1.36 -14.98
CA ALA A 17 3.75 -2.40 -14.11
C ALA A 17 3.99 -1.89 -12.68
N VAL A 18 4.57 -0.70 -12.53
CA VAL A 18 4.79 -0.05 -11.23
C VAL A 18 3.46 0.24 -10.55
N SER A 19 2.47 0.78 -11.27
CA SER A 19 1.14 1.05 -10.69
C SER A 19 0.47 -0.21 -10.13
N VAL A 20 0.51 -1.32 -10.89
CA VAL A 20 -0.04 -2.62 -10.46
C VAL A 20 0.68 -3.16 -9.22
N ILE A 21 2.01 -3.12 -9.21
CA ILE A 21 2.80 -3.58 -8.06
C ILE A 21 2.45 -2.76 -6.81
N MET A 22 2.34 -1.44 -6.95
CA MET A 22 1.99 -0.54 -5.86
C MET A 22 0.57 -0.79 -5.34
N ALA A 23 -0.40 -1.07 -6.21
CA ALA A 23 -1.76 -1.42 -5.81
C ALA A 23 -1.83 -2.73 -5.02
N VAL A 24 -1.09 -3.76 -5.45
CA VAL A 24 -1.03 -5.06 -4.76
C VAL A 24 -0.39 -4.94 -3.38
N ILE A 25 0.75 -4.24 -3.28
CA ILE A 25 1.42 -3.98 -2.00
C ILE A 25 0.52 -3.15 -1.08
N GLY A 26 -0.16 -2.14 -1.64
CA GLY A 26 -1.15 -1.30 -0.95
C GLY A 26 -2.25 -2.12 -0.29
N LEU A 27 -2.92 -2.98 -1.07
CA LEU A 27 -3.99 -3.85 -0.60
C LEU A 27 -3.49 -4.89 0.41
N PHE A 28 -2.39 -5.57 0.12
CA PHE A 28 -1.83 -6.57 1.03
C PHE A 28 -1.42 -5.95 2.38
N GLY A 29 -0.80 -4.78 2.34
CA GLY A 29 -0.48 -4.00 3.54
C GLY A 29 -1.73 -3.64 4.33
N LEU A 30 -2.81 -3.22 3.66
CA LEU A 30 -4.07 -2.85 4.32
C LEU A 30 -4.68 -4.05 5.07
N PHE A 31 -4.75 -5.22 4.40
CA PHE A 31 -5.26 -6.44 5.01
C PHE A 31 -4.40 -6.93 6.17
N SER A 32 -3.07 -6.93 6.01
CA SER A 32 -2.14 -7.39 7.05
C SER A 32 -2.17 -6.51 8.30
N ASN A 33 -2.12 -5.17 8.14
CA ASN A 33 -2.22 -4.24 9.26
C ASN A 33 -3.62 -4.27 9.91
N GLY A 34 -4.68 -4.47 9.12
CA GLY A 34 -6.04 -4.70 9.63
C GLY A 34 -6.14 -5.97 10.48
N ALA A 35 -5.56 -7.07 10.00
CA ALA A 35 -5.51 -8.34 10.74
C ALA A 35 -4.71 -8.21 12.05
N ALA A 36 -3.61 -7.46 12.06
CA ALA A 36 -2.84 -7.17 13.27
C ALA A 36 -3.66 -6.38 14.30
N ILE A 37 -4.39 -5.35 13.86
CA ILE A 37 -5.32 -4.59 14.71
C ILE A 37 -6.42 -5.50 15.28
N LEU A 38 -7.03 -6.34 14.44
CA LEU A 38 -8.03 -7.34 14.85
C LEU A 38 -7.45 -8.31 15.88
N ALA A 39 -6.25 -8.85 15.65
CA ALA A 39 -5.60 -9.77 16.59
C ALA A 39 -5.35 -9.13 17.97
N VAL A 40 -4.88 -7.88 18.02
CA VAL A 40 -4.68 -7.12 19.26
C VAL A 40 -6.01 -6.80 19.96
N ARG A 41 -7.08 -6.53 19.19
CA ARG A 41 -8.41 -6.22 19.75
C ARG A 41 -9.11 -7.46 20.33
N TYR A 42 -8.98 -8.62 19.68
CA TYR A 42 -9.67 -9.85 20.09
C TYR A 42 -8.93 -10.61 21.19
N ASN A 43 -7.61 -10.44 21.35
CA ASN A 43 -6.85 -11.05 22.44
C ASN A 43 -6.49 -10.05 23.55
N PRO A 44 -7.25 -10.00 24.66
CA PRO A 44 -6.93 -9.14 25.80
C PRO A 44 -5.60 -9.54 26.50
N ALA A 45 -5.10 -10.76 26.28
CA ALA A 45 -3.78 -11.19 26.75
C ALA A 45 -2.61 -10.43 26.07
N LEU A 46 -2.84 -9.81 24.90
CA LEU A 46 -1.85 -9.01 24.17
C LEU A 46 -1.98 -7.50 24.39
N ARG A 47 -2.89 -7.03 25.26
CA ARG A 47 -3.02 -5.61 25.68
C ARG A 47 -1.86 -5.10 26.55
N SER A 48 -0.67 -5.69 26.38
CA SER A 48 0.58 -5.13 26.86
C SER A 48 0.87 -3.81 26.13
N PRO A 49 1.58 -2.84 26.75
CA PRO A 49 2.02 -1.61 26.08
C PRO A 49 2.71 -1.84 24.73
N PHE A 50 3.35 -3.00 24.53
CA PHE A 50 3.89 -3.42 23.23
C PHE A 50 2.82 -3.67 22.16
N GLY A 51 1.66 -4.22 22.51
CA GLY A 51 0.54 -4.42 21.57
C GLY A 51 -0.11 -3.09 21.16
N LEU A 52 -0.13 -2.11 22.05
CA LEU A 52 -0.59 -0.74 21.78
C LEU A 52 0.36 0.03 20.84
N LEU A 53 1.67 -0.17 21.00
CA LEU A 53 2.68 0.35 20.05
C LEU A 53 2.50 -0.25 18.65
N CYS A 54 2.29 -1.56 18.55
CA CYS A 54 2.03 -2.26 17.29
C CYS A 54 0.72 -1.78 16.63
N PHE A 55 -0.31 -1.47 17.44
CA PHE A 55 -1.58 -0.91 16.99
C PHE A 55 -1.43 0.49 16.38
N SER A 56 -0.70 1.38 17.07
CA SER A 56 -0.42 2.74 16.56
C SER A 56 0.38 2.70 15.26
N LEU A 57 1.38 1.80 15.18
CA LEU A 57 2.19 1.61 13.97
C LEU A 57 1.35 1.05 12.81
N SER A 58 0.45 0.10 13.07
CA SER A 58 -0.48 -0.44 12.06
C SER A 58 -1.45 0.62 11.54
N ILE A 59 -1.95 1.51 12.41
CA ILE A 59 -2.79 2.65 12.01
C ILE A 59 -2.01 3.64 11.14
N ALA A 60 -0.78 3.98 11.53
CA ALA A 60 0.09 4.83 10.71
C ALA A 60 0.37 4.19 9.35
N ASN A 61 0.59 2.87 9.31
CA ASN A 61 0.78 2.11 8.09
C ASN A 61 -0.47 2.16 7.18
N ILE A 62 -1.66 1.99 7.75
CA ILE A 62 -2.94 2.13 7.01
C ILE A 62 -3.07 3.54 6.43
N GLY A 63 -2.72 4.57 7.20
CA GLY A 63 -2.73 5.95 6.73
C GLY A 63 -1.80 6.19 5.55
N CYS A 64 -0.54 5.73 5.64
CA CYS A 64 0.42 5.82 4.52
C CYS A 64 -0.04 5.02 3.30
N LEU A 65 -0.58 3.83 3.49
CA LEU A 65 -1.09 2.99 2.40
C LEU A 65 -2.29 3.63 1.70
N LEU A 66 -3.18 4.32 2.42
CA LEU A 66 -4.29 5.08 1.83
C LEU A 66 -3.80 6.25 0.97
N VAL A 67 -2.81 7.00 1.44
CA VAL A 67 -2.19 8.08 0.64
C VAL A 67 -1.52 7.50 -0.60
N PHE A 68 -0.81 6.37 -0.47
CA PHE A 68 -0.17 5.68 -1.60
C PHE A 68 -1.18 5.16 -2.63
N VAL A 69 -2.26 4.53 -2.18
CA VAL A 69 -3.32 4.05 -3.08
C VAL A 69 -4.00 5.23 -3.77
N SER A 70 -4.31 6.31 -3.04
CA SER A 70 -4.91 7.52 -3.61
C SER A 70 -4.01 8.15 -4.68
N TRP A 71 -2.71 8.21 -4.43
CA TRP A 71 -1.72 8.70 -5.39
C TRP A 71 -1.64 7.81 -6.64
N SER A 72 -1.56 6.48 -6.45
CA SER A 72 -1.52 5.53 -7.56
C SER A 72 -2.81 5.55 -8.40
N ALA A 73 -3.97 5.73 -7.77
CA ALA A 73 -5.25 5.87 -8.43
C ALA A 73 -5.30 7.16 -9.26
N LEU A 74 -4.78 8.27 -8.73
CA LEU A 74 -4.68 9.53 -9.47
C LEU A 74 -3.81 9.36 -10.72
N MET A 75 -2.62 8.75 -10.60
CA MET A 75 -1.70 8.53 -11.72
C MET A 75 -2.22 7.52 -12.76
N THR A 76 -3.22 6.72 -12.40
CA THR A 76 -3.81 5.71 -13.29
C THR A 76 -5.11 6.21 -13.95
N LEU A 77 -5.86 7.12 -13.28
CA LEU A 77 -7.14 7.65 -13.76
C LEU A 77 -7.03 9.00 -14.51
N LEU A 78 -5.96 9.77 -14.28
CA LEU A 78 -5.66 11.05 -14.93
C LEU A 78 -4.54 10.88 -15.97
#